data_AF-A0A645FNM5-F1
#
_entry.id   AF-A0A645FNM5-F1
#
_cell.length_a   1.000
_cell.length_b   1.000
_cell.length_c   1.000
_cell.angle_alpha   90.00
_cell.angle_beta   90.00
_cell.angle_gamma   90.00
#
_symmetry.space_group_name_H-M   'P 1'
#
loop_
_entity.id
_entity.type
_entity.pdbx_description
1 polymer ?
#
loop_
_entity_poly.entity_id
_entity_poly.type
_entity_poly.pdbx_seq_one_letter_code
_entity_poly.pdbx_strand_id
1 'polypeptide(L)'
;MINGSECRVVSTQLIEAGVDIDFPTVYREVSGIDSIAQAAGRCNREGKIEKGEVFVFSSTEDYSRISGWLNRTKVAGEITLRNFEDALSLDAVNFYFKHIYDMEKIKKFDYKDIMKYFEERGRELKFEFDSASDNFKIIEDNTYSIVIPFDKTALKIIESVKFSQHPNSLLRKLQQYTVSVYESEYKALLDIGVIEDIDGLFYLLKDKKRYDDKEGLIFAEGSEALFI
;
A
#
# COMPACT_ATOMS: atom_id res chain seq x y z
N MET A 1 -22.74 -23.06 -3.06
CA MET A 1 -23.94 -22.86 -3.91
C MET A 1 -25.18 -22.91 -3.03
N ILE A 2 -26.04 -21.90 -3.09
CA ILE A 2 -27.40 -21.98 -2.54
C ILE A 2 -28.29 -22.25 -3.77
N ASN A 3 -28.91 -23.43 -3.83
CA ASN A 3 -29.95 -23.82 -4.81
C ASN A 3 -29.57 -23.97 -6.30
N GLY A 4 -28.31 -24.23 -6.66
CA GLY A 4 -27.94 -24.58 -8.04
C GLY A 4 -28.02 -23.44 -9.06
N SER A 5 -28.26 -22.21 -8.61
CA SER A 5 -28.20 -20.99 -9.41
C SER A 5 -26.76 -20.58 -9.75
N GLU A 6 -26.59 -19.93 -10.90
CA GLU A 6 -25.32 -19.39 -11.35
C GLU A 6 -24.73 -18.41 -10.33
N CYS A 7 -23.45 -18.58 -9.99
CA CYS A 7 -22.73 -17.72 -9.05
C CYS A 7 -21.65 -16.95 -9.82
N ARG A 8 -21.70 -15.62 -9.74
CA ARG A 8 -20.67 -14.73 -10.30
C ARG A 8 -20.02 -13.97 -9.15
N VAL A 9 -18.69 -13.96 -9.13
CA VAL A 9 -17.92 -13.23 -8.13
C VAL A 9 -17.17 -12.11 -8.83
N VAL A 10 -17.37 -10.89 -8.34
CA VAL A 10 -16.59 -9.71 -8.73
C VAL A 10 -15.76 -9.32 -7.52
N SER A 11 -14.44 -9.27 -7.70
CA SER A 11 -13.50 -8.97 -6.63
C SER A 11 -12.31 -8.18 -7.17
N THR A 12 -11.63 -7.47 -6.28
CA THR A 12 -10.30 -6.92 -6.52
C THR A 12 -9.23 -8.02 -6.35
N GLN A 13 -7.94 -7.63 -6.40
CA GLN A 13 -6.77 -8.51 -6.24
C GLN A 13 -6.76 -9.34 -4.95
N LEU A 14 -7.59 -9.02 -3.95
CA LEU A 14 -7.68 -9.78 -2.69
C LEU A 14 -8.04 -11.26 -2.87
N ILE A 15 -8.69 -11.63 -3.97
CA ILE A 15 -9.08 -13.02 -4.23
C ILE A 15 -7.93 -13.87 -4.78
N GLU A 16 -6.83 -13.23 -5.21
CA GLU A 16 -5.68 -13.91 -5.83
C GLU A 16 -4.83 -14.65 -4.77
N ALA A 17 -4.79 -14.15 -3.52
CA ALA A 17 -4.00 -14.72 -2.42
C ALA A 17 -4.87 -15.39 -1.34
N GLY A 18 -4.62 -16.68 -1.07
CA GLY A 18 -5.15 -17.36 0.11
C GLY A 18 -6.61 -17.83 0.06
N VAL A 19 -7.30 -17.69 -1.08
CA VAL A 19 -8.70 -18.12 -1.24
C VAL A 19 -8.80 -19.41 -2.05
N ASP A 20 -9.51 -20.40 -1.51
CA ASP A 20 -9.74 -21.69 -2.16
C ASP A 20 -10.99 -21.66 -3.06
N ILE A 21 -10.78 -21.21 -4.30
CA ILE A 21 -11.82 -21.07 -5.33
C ILE A 21 -11.43 -21.75 -6.62
N ASP A 22 -12.45 -22.20 -7.35
CA ASP A 22 -12.35 -22.89 -8.64
C ASP A 22 -13.51 -22.44 -9.53
N PHE A 23 -13.19 -21.79 -10.65
CA PHE A 23 -14.15 -21.27 -11.63
C PHE A 23 -13.89 -21.85 -13.02
N PRO A 24 -14.94 -22.13 -13.82
CA PRO A 24 -14.75 -22.58 -15.21
C PRO A 24 -14.22 -21.47 -16.14
N THR A 25 -14.47 -20.21 -15.79
CA THR A 25 -14.10 -19.04 -16.58
C THR A 25 -13.69 -17.90 -15.66
N VAL A 26 -12.62 -17.19 -16.02
CA VAL A 26 -12.11 -16.02 -15.29
C VAL A 26 -11.99 -14.84 -16.24
N TYR A 27 -12.45 -13.67 -15.82
CA TYR A 27 -12.22 -12.40 -16.51
C TYR A 27 -11.28 -11.56 -15.66
N ARG A 28 -10.20 -11.03 -16.26
CA ARG A 28 -9.18 -10.28 -15.54
C ARG A 28 -8.80 -9.03 -16.31
N GLU A 29 -8.82 -7.88 -15.64
CA GLU A 29 -8.23 -6.67 -16.24
C GLU A 29 -6.72 -6.87 -16.42
N VAL A 30 -6.16 -6.39 -17.52
CA VAL A 30 -4.73 -6.49 -17.81
C VAL A 30 -3.88 -5.90 -16.67
N SER A 31 -2.85 -6.66 -16.31
CA SER A 31 -1.92 -6.39 -15.22
C SER A 31 -0.58 -7.06 -15.53
N GLY A 32 0.31 -7.17 -14.54
CA GLY A 32 1.48 -8.06 -14.65
C GLY A 32 1.09 -9.49 -15.03
N ILE A 33 1.91 -10.16 -15.84
CA ILE A 33 1.66 -11.55 -16.28
C ILE A 33 1.65 -12.54 -15.11
N ASP A 34 2.34 -12.20 -14.01
CA ASP A 34 2.35 -12.96 -12.77
C ASP A 34 0.98 -12.94 -12.09
N SER A 35 0.33 -11.77 -12.02
CA SER A 35 -1.06 -11.67 -11.53
C SER A 35 -2.04 -12.40 -12.46
N ILE A 36 -1.82 -12.34 -13.78
CA ILE A 36 -2.63 -13.09 -14.75
C ILE A 36 -2.47 -14.61 -14.51
N ALA A 37 -1.25 -15.09 -14.30
CA ALA A 37 -0.98 -16.49 -13.98
C ALA A 37 -1.65 -16.92 -12.66
N GLN A 38 -1.62 -16.07 -11.63
CA GLN A 38 -2.29 -16.35 -10.36
C GLN A 38 -3.81 -16.46 -10.52
N ALA A 39 -4.43 -15.56 -11.30
CA ALA A 39 -5.85 -15.62 -11.62
C ALA A 39 -6.18 -16.87 -12.45
N ALA A 40 -5.33 -17.23 -13.42
CA ALA A 40 -5.45 -18.46 -14.21
C ALA A 40 -5.38 -19.71 -13.33
N GLY A 41 -4.59 -19.70 -12.24
CA GLY A 41 -4.54 -20.77 -11.25
C GLY A 41 -5.84 -20.98 -10.45
N ARG A 42 -6.82 -20.08 -10.58
CA ARG A 42 -8.19 -20.24 -10.03
C ARG A 42 -9.21 -20.66 -11.09
N CYS A 43 -8.77 -20.75 -12.35
CA CYS A 43 -9.58 -21.21 -13.47
C CYS A 43 -9.36 -22.71 -13.68
N ASN A 44 -10.43 -23.50 -13.59
CA ASN A 44 -10.41 -24.96 -13.69
C ASN A 44 -9.32 -25.60 -12.81
N ARG A 45 -9.18 -25.09 -11.58
CA ARG A 45 -8.13 -25.47 -10.64
C ARG A 45 -8.21 -26.94 -10.25
N GLU A 46 -9.42 -27.45 -10.11
CA GLU A 46 -9.68 -28.85 -9.75
C GLU A 46 -9.77 -29.77 -10.99
N GLY A 47 -9.57 -29.24 -12.20
CA GLY A 47 -9.61 -30.02 -13.44
C GLY A 47 -10.97 -30.67 -13.74
N LYS A 48 -12.07 -30.05 -13.30
CA LYS A 48 -13.44 -30.57 -13.47
C LYS A 48 -13.94 -30.53 -14.91
N ILE A 49 -13.37 -29.63 -15.73
CA ILE A 49 -13.66 -29.50 -17.15
C ILE A 49 -12.39 -29.70 -17.98
N GLU A 50 -12.53 -29.97 -19.27
CA GLU A 50 -11.39 -30.22 -20.17
C GLU A 50 -10.44 -29.00 -20.25
N LYS A 51 -11.01 -27.79 -20.34
CA LYS A 51 -10.25 -26.54 -20.45
C LYS A 51 -11.00 -25.40 -19.79
N GLY A 52 -10.32 -24.68 -18.89
CA GLY A 52 -10.79 -23.41 -18.36
C GLY A 52 -10.36 -22.24 -19.26
N GLU A 53 -11.11 -21.15 -19.22
CA GLU A 53 -10.83 -19.95 -20.03
C GLU A 53 -10.51 -18.75 -19.15
N VAL A 54 -9.46 -18.02 -19.53
CA VAL A 54 -9.08 -16.76 -18.88
C VAL A 54 -9.11 -15.67 -19.93
N PHE A 55 -10.01 -14.71 -19.75
CA PHE A 55 -10.16 -13.55 -20.61
C PHE A 55 -9.45 -12.37 -19.98
N VAL A 56 -8.34 -11.94 -20.59
CA VAL A 56 -7.63 -10.72 -20.20
C VAL A 56 -8.19 -9.56 -21.01
N PHE A 57 -8.70 -8.52 -20.34
CA PHE A 57 -9.30 -7.36 -20.99
C PHE A 57 -8.66 -6.05 -20.53
N SER A 58 -8.74 -5.02 -21.35
CA SER A 58 -8.38 -3.65 -20.97
C SER A 58 -9.64 -2.83 -20.84
N SER A 59 -9.84 -2.15 -19.71
CA SER A 59 -10.92 -1.18 -19.58
C SER A 59 -10.70 0.00 -20.54
N THR A 60 -11.76 0.47 -21.18
CA THR A 60 -11.76 1.69 -22.00
C THR A 60 -12.09 2.94 -21.19
N GLU A 61 -12.44 2.77 -19.91
CA GLU A 61 -12.78 3.89 -19.03
C GLU A 61 -11.52 4.44 -18.33
N ASP A 62 -11.43 5.76 -18.23
CA ASP A 62 -10.36 6.49 -17.51
C ASP A 62 -10.51 6.39 -15.96
N TYR A 63 -11.12 5.31 -15.45
CA TYR A 63 -11.13 5.06 -14.02
C TYR A 63 -9.74 4.60 -13.60
N SER A 64 -9.04 5.50 -12.93
CA SER A 64 -7.72 5.36 -12.35
C SER A 64 -6.55 5.58 -13.32
N ARG A 65 -5.94 6.76 -13.16
CA ARG A 65 -4.48 6.89 -13.16
C ARG A 65 -3.94 5.92 -12.11
N ILE A 66 -3.92 4.63 -12.43
CA ILE A 66 -3.08 3.69 -11.73
C ILE A 66 -1.69 4.32 -11.87
N SER A 67 -1.14 4.78 -10.76
CA SER A 67 0.17 5.41 -10.70
C SER A 67 1.14 4.43 -10.03
N GLY A 68 2.42 4.74 -10.08
CA GLY A 68 3.41 3.91 -9.40
C GLY A 68 3.55 2.50 -10.01
N TRP A 69 3.69 1.51 -9.14
CA TRP A 69 4.06 0.12 -9.48
C TRP A 69 3.00 -0.62 -10.32
N LEU A 70 1.73 -0.45 -9.98
CA LEU A 70 0.63 -1.15 -10.65
C LEU A 70 0.53 -0.76 -12.14
N ASN A 71 0.83 0.49 -12.48
CA ASN A 71 0.86 0.93 -13.87
C ASN A 71 2.05 0.35 -14.62
N ARG A 72 3.21 0.29 -13.98
CA ARG A 72 4.43 -0.27 -14.59
C ARG A 72 4.25 -1.75 -14.90
N THR A 73 3.69 -2.52 -13.97
CA THR A 73 3.37 -3.94 -14.17
C THR A 73 2.30 -4.14 -15.25
N LYS A 74 1.27 -3.29 -15.29
CA LYS A 74 0.28 -3.28 -16.39
C LYS A 74 0.93 -3.04 -17.75
N VAL A 75 1.74 -1.99 -17.90
CA VAL A 75 2.42 -1.66 -19.16
C VAL A 75 3.38 -2.78 -19.59
N ALA A 76 4.20 -3.29 -18.68
CA ALA A 76 5.09 -4.41 -18.98
C ALA A 76 4.30 -5.67 -19.38
N GLY A 77 3.18 -5.96 -18.69
CA GLY A 77 2.28 -7.06 -19.03
C GLY A 77 1.65 -6.90 -20.42
N GLU A 78 1.18 -5.70 -20.77
CA GLU A 78 0.66 -5.39 -22.11
C GLU A 78 1.71 -5.60 -23.21
N ILE A 79 2.96 -5.19 -22.97
CA ILE A 79 4.06 -5.40 -23.91
C ILE A 79 4.34 -6.90 -24.07
N THR A 80 4.38 -7.66 -22.97
CA THR A 80 4.59 -9.11 -23.03
C THR A 80 3.45 -9.83 -23.77
N LEU A 81 2.19 -9.51 -23.46
CA LEU A 81 1.02 -10.09 -24.14
C LEU A 81 1.00 -9.80 -25.66
N ARG A 82 1.61 -8.71 -26.12
CA ARG A 82 1.72 -8.38 -27.55
C ARG A 82 2.86 -9.10 -28.25
N ASN A 83 3.95 -9.39 -27.53
CA ASN A 83 5.17 -9.94 -28.11
C ASN A 83 5.23 -11.47 -28.08
N PHE A 84 4.38 -12.12 -27.28
CA PHE A 84 4.40 -13.56 -27.08
C PHE A 84 3.01 -14.16 -27.25
N GLU A 85 2.90 -15.25 -28.02
CA GLU A 85 1.67 -16.02 -28.15
C GLU A 85 1.32 -16.74 -26.83
N ASP A 86 2.32 -17.33 -26.19
CA ASP A 86 2.23 -17.84 -24.82
C ASP A 86 2.94 -16.86 -23.86
N ALA A 87 2.14 -15.99 -23.25
CA ALA A 87 2.62 -15.01 -22.29
C ALA A 87 3.08 -15.61 -20.95
N LEU A 88 2.85 -16.92 -20.71
CA LEU A 88 3.32 -17.65 -19.54
C LEU A 88 4.50 -18.59 -19.85
N SER A 89 4.99 -18.58 -21.09
CA SER A 89 6.22 -19.27 -21.47
C SER A 89 7.43 -18.72 -20.71
N LEU A 90 8.47 -19.54 -20.53
CA LEU A 90 9.69 -19.13 -19.83
C LEU A 90 10.33 -17.89 -20.46
N ASP A 91 10.30 -17.78 -21.79
CA ASP A 91 10.85 -16.62 -22.51
C ASP A 91 10.04 -15.35 -22.25
N ALA A 92 8.70 -15.44 -22.26
CA ALA A 92 7.81 -14.33 -21.95
C ALA A 92 7.96 -13.86 -20.49
N VAL A 93 8.08 -14.82 -19.56
CA VAL A 93 8.29 -14.56 -18.14
C VAL A 93 9.63 -13.86 -17.91
N ASN A 94 10.71 -14.35 -18.51
CA ASN A 94 12.02 -13.72 -18.43
C ASN A 94 12.02 -12.32 -19.05
N PHE A 95 11.37 -12.15 -20.21
CA PHE A 95 11.21 -10.84 -20.86
C PHE A 95 10.48 -9.84 -19.96
N TYR A 96 9.36 -10.24 -19.37
CA TYR A 96 8.56 -9.40 -18.47
C TYR A 96 9.36 -8.93 -17.26
N PHE A 97 9.95 -9.86 -16.51
CA PHE A 97 10.68 -9.50 -15.30
C PHE A 97 11.92 -8.66 -15.63
N LYS A 98 12.63 -8.96 -16.72
CA LYS A 98 13.73 -8.12 -17.18
C LYS A 98 13.27 -6.69 -17.50
N HIS A 99 12.12 -6.53 -18.16
CA HIS A 99 11.56 -5.20 -18.43
C HIS A 99 11.24 -4.43 -17.15
N ILE A 100 10.64 -5.11 -16.16
CA ILE A 100 10.38 -4.54 -14.83
C ILE A 100 11.68 -4.13 -14.13
N TYR A 101 12.69 -5.00 -14.12
CA TYR A 101 14.00 -4.74 -13.51
C TYR A 101 14.75 -3.60 -14.22
N ASP A 102 14.67 -3.49 -15.54
CA ASP A 102 15.32 -2.40 -16.28
C ASP A 102 14.64 -1.05 -16.02
N MET A 103 13.32 -1.05 -15.82
CA MET A 103 12.55 0.15 -15.42
C MET A 103 12.86 0.57 -13.97
N GLU A 104 13.11 -0.39 -13.08
CA GLU A 104 13.49 -0.17 -11.69
C GLU A 104 15.02 -0.04 -11.61
N LYS A 105 15.57 1.18 -11.66
CA LYS A 105 17.00 1.40 -11.34
C LYS A 105 17.33 0.59 -10.06
N ILE A 106 18.30 -0.33 -10.14
CA ILE A 106 18.66 -1.32 -9.07
C ILE A 106 18.63 -0.72 -7.64
N LYS A 107 19.01 0.56 -7.50
CA LYS A 107 18.92 1.32 -6.25
C LYS A 107 17.51 1.49 -5.65
N LYS A 108 16.42 1.15 -6.33
CA LYS A 108 15.06 1.17 -5.74
C LYS A 108 14.76 -0.07 -4.91
N PHE A 109 15.28 -1.24 -5.32
CA PHE A 109 15.04 -2.49 -4.59
C PHE A 109 15.77 -2.52 -3.24
N ASP A 110 16.93 -1.87 -3.17
CA ASP A 110 17.69 -1.71 -1.92
C ASP A 110 18.02 -0.24 -1.66
N TYR A 111 16.98 0.61 -1.64
CA TYR A 111 17.14 2.05 -1.47
C TYR A 111 17.72 2.46 -0.11
N LYS A 112 17.59 1.59 0.90
CA LYS A 112 18.22 1.74 2.22
C LYS A 112 19.62 1.14 2.30
N ASP A 113 20.10 0.53 1.22
CA ASP A 113 21.42 -0.08 1.13
C ASP A 113 21.60 -1.13 2.25
N ILE A 114 20.57 -1.97 2.46
CA ILE A 114 20.50 -3.05 3.44
C ILE A 114 21.49 -4.16 3.07
N MET A 115 21.72 -4.39 1.78
CA MET A 115 22.63 -5.44 1.31
C MET A 115 24.06 -5.23 1.79
N LYS A 116 24.49 -3.99 2.06
CA LYS A 116 25.82 -3.71 2.63
C LYS A 116 26.09 -4.45 3.94
N TYR A 117 25.07 -4.61 4.79
CA TYR A 117 25.17 -5.31 6.08
C TYR A 117 25.49 -6.80 5.91
N PHE A 118 25.27 -7.34 4.71
CA PHE A 118 25.57 -8.71 4.35
C PHE A 118 26.80 -8.85 3.45
N GLU A 119 27.03 -7.90 2.54
CA GLU A 119 28.07 -8.00 1.51
C GLU A 119 29.46 -7.55 2.01
N GLU A 120 29.55 -6.47 2.79
CA GLU A 120 30.84 -5.87 3.17
C GLU A 120 31.71 -6.83 3.99
N ARG A 121 31.08 -7.63 4.84
CA ARG A 121 31.74 -8.56 5.77
C ARG A 121 31.28 -10.01 5.62
N GLY A 122 30.50 -10.29 4.57
CA GLY A 122 29.91 -11.61 4.34
C GLY A 122 30.93 -12.72 4.09
N ARG A 123 32.06 -12.39 3.47
CA ARG A 123 33.18 -13.35 3.28
C ARG A 123 33.80 -13.80 4.60
N GLU A 124 33.68 -13.01 5.66
CA GLU A 124 34.12 -13.34 7.01
C GLU A 124 32.99 -13.94 7.86
N LEU A 125 31.79 -14.13 7.30
CA LEU A 125 30.57 -14.54 8.02
C LEU A 125 30.17 -13.60 9.16
N LYS A 126 30.59 -12.32 9.10
CA LYS A 126 30.30 -11.31 10.12
C LYS A 126 29.18 -10.37 9.66
N PHE A 127 27.97 -10.90 9.61
CA PHE A 127 26.79 -10.16 9.18
C PHE A 127 26.26 -9.23 10.28
N GLU A 128 25.87 -8.02 9.91
CA GLU A 128 25.32 -7.01 10.82
C GLU A 128 23.79 -7.13 10.93
N PHE A 129 23.30 -8.28 11.41
CA PHE A 129 21.87 -8.59 11.47
C PHE A 129 21.05 -7.57 12.28
N ASP A 130 21.61 -7.06 13.37
CA ASP A 130 20.94 -6.08 14.25
C ASP A 130 20.68 -4.77 13.50
N SER A 131 21.73 -4.21 12.89
CA SER A 131 21.66 -3.03 12.02
C SER A 131 20.70 -3.26 10.83
N ALA A 132 20.76 -4.43 10.19
CA ALA A 132 19.85 -4.77 9.10
C ALA A 132 18.40 -4.82 9.56
N SER A 133 18.12 -5.40 10.74
CA SER A 133 16.77 -5.48 11.32
C SER A 133 16.19 -4.10 11.67
N ASP A 134 17.01 -3.19 12.20
CA ASP A 134 16.55 -1.85 12.55
C ASP A 134 16.25 -0.99 11.32
N ASN A 135 17.03 -1.17 10.25
CA ASN A 135 16.92 -0.35 9.04
C ASN A 135 15.94 -0.93 8.02
N PHE A 136 15.82 -2.25 7.93
CA PHE A 136 14.87 -2.91 7.03
C PHE A 136 13.47 -2.90 7.63
N LYS A 137 12.63 -1.98 7.14
CA LYS A 137 11.21 -1.93 7.45
C LYS A 137 10.43 -2.15 6.17
N ILE A 138 9.59 -3.20 6.13
CA ILE A 138 8.72 -3.47 4.99
C ILE A 138 7.64 -2.37 4.89
N ILE A 139 7.12 -1.95 6.04
CA ILE A 139 6.21 -0.83 6.18
C ILE A 139 6.96 0.23 6.96
N GLU A 140 7.18 1.40 6.36
CA GLU A 140 7.78 2.52 7.07
C GLU A 140 6.80 3.05 8.13
N ASP A 141 7.23 3.10 9.39
CA ASP A 141 6.52 3.79 10.48
C ASP A 141 6.69 5.32 10.35
N ASN A 142 6.35 5.88 9.18
CA ASN A 142 6.45 7.31 8.92
C ASN A 142 5.13 8.03 9.23
N THR A 143 4.36 7.50 10.18
CA THR A 143 3.09 8.11 10.58
C THR A 143 3.27 9.00 11.80
N TYR A 144 2.68 10.20 11.73
CA TYR A 144 2.66 11.17 12.82
C TYR A 144 1.28 11.17 13.45
N SER A 145 1.22 11.24 14.78
CA SER A 145 -0.04 11.32 15.52
C SER A 145 -0.49 12.76 15.70
N ILE A 146 -1.66 13.10 15.16
CA ILE A 146 -2.30 14.40 15.34
C ILE A 146 -3.46 14.25 16.33
N VAL A 147 -3.43 15.03 17.40
CA VAL A 147 -4.50 15.12 18.39
C VAL A 147 -5.65 15.95 17.83
N ILE A 148 -6.85 15.37 17.88
CA ILE A 148 -8.10 15.99 17.45
C ILE A 148 -8.87 16.48 18.69
N PRO A 149 -9.13 17.79 18.84
CA PRO A 149 -9.92 18.33 19.94
C PRO A 149 -11.43 18.10 19.72
N PHE A 150 -11.80 16.82 19.66
CA PHE A 150 -13.12 16.32 19.26
C PHE A 150 -14.22 16.77 20.22
N ASP A 151 -14.01 16.57 21.53
CA ASP A 151 -15.01 16.87 22.56
C ASP A 151 -14.46 17.74 23.70
N LYS A 152 -15.33 18.05 24.66
CA LYS A 152 -14.96 18.82 25.86
C LYS A 152 -13.95 18.07 26.74
N THR A 153 -13.90 16.75 26.66
CA THR A 153 -12.97 15.92 27.44
C THR A 153 -11.55 16.05 26.89
N ALA A 154 -11.39 15.93 25.57
CA ALA A 154 -10.14 16.13 24.86
C ALA A 154 -9.59 17.54 25.15
N LEU A 155 -10.42 18.58 25.05
CA LEU A 155 -10.02 19.96 25.35
C LEU A 155 -9.47 20.12 26.78
N LYS A 156 -10.13 19.52 27.78
CA LYS A 156 -9.65 19.54 29.17
C LYS A 156 -8.32 18.81 29.35
N ILE A 157 -8.13 17.68 28.67
CA ILE A 157 -6.87 16.92 28.72
C ILE A 157 -5.76 17.75 28.08
N ILE A 158 -5.99 18.34 26.90
CA ILE A 158 -5.04 19.21 26.19
C ILE A 158 -4.61 20.38 27.08
N GLU A 159 -5.57 21.06 27.72
CA GLU A 159 -5.28 22.16 28.63
C GLU A 159 -4.48 21.69 29.85
N SER A 160 -4.84 20.54 30.43
CA SER A 160 -4.14 19.97 31.59
C SER A 160 -2.70 19.56 31.27
N VAL A 161 -2.42 19.13 30.03
CA VAL A 161 -1.06 18.77 29.61
C VAL A 161 -0.14 20.00 29.63
N LYS A 162 -0.62 21.18 29.20
CA LYS A 162 0.18 22.42 29.16
C LYS A 162 0.69 22.88 30.52
N PHE A 163 -0.01 22.54 31.61
CA PHE A 163 0.35 22.97 32.97
C PHE A 163 0.91 21.83 33.84
N SER A 164 1.04 20.62 33.29
CA SER A 164 1.47 19.45 34.06
C SER A 164 2.99 19.29 34.05
N GLN A 165 3.59 19.11 35.23
CA GLN A 165 5.01 18.71 35.35
C GLN A 165 5.24 17.24 34.95
N HIS A 166 4.18 16.43 34.91
CA HIS A 166 4.25 15.00 34.59
C HIS A 166 3.16 14.60 33.58
N PRO A 167 3.34 14.93 32.29
CA PRO A 167 2.29 14.80 31.28
C PRO A 167 2.00 13.35 30.85
N ASN A 168 2.86 12.36 31.18
CA ASN A 168 2.77 10.98 30.67
C ASN A 168 1.40 10.31 30.84
N SER A 169 0.75 10.48 31.99
CA SER A 169 -0.57 9.89 32.23
C SER A 169 -1.68 10.58 31.41
N LEU A 170 -1.53 11.88 31.15
CA LEU A 170 -2.45 12.67 30.34
C LEU A 170 -2.24 12.39 28.85
N LEU A 171 -0.99 12.27 28.41
CA LEU A 171 -0.64 11.87 27.03
C LEU A 171 -1.22 10.49 26.70
N ARG A 172 -1.15 9.51 27.62
CA ARG A 172 -1.81 8.21 27.44
C ARG A 172 -3.32 8.34 27.27
N LYS A 173 -3.98 9.23 28.01
CA LYS A 173 -5.42 9.50 27.84
C LYS A 173 -5.72 10.22 26.52
N LEU A 174 -4.76 10.96 25.98
CA LEU A 174 -4.88 11.73 24.75
C LEU A 174 -4.77 10.85 23.49
N GLN A 175 -4.13 9.68 23.59
CA GLN A 175 -3.99 8.72 22.49
C GLN A 175 -5.32 8.28 21.87
N GLN A 176 -6.42 8.24 22.62
CA GLN A 176 -7.74 7.91 22.06
C GLN A 176 -8.31 9.01 21.14
N TYR A 177 -7.71 10.20 21.17
CA TYR A 177 -8.09 11.36 20.35
C TYR A 177 -7.07 11.62 19.24
N THR A 178 -6.19 10.67 18.92
CA THR A 178 -5.20 10.86 17.84
C THR A 178 -5.61 10.18 16.55
N VAL A 179 -5.30 10.81 15.43
CA VAL A 179 -5.32 10.23 14.09
C VAL A 179 -3.89 10.14 13.58
N SER A 180 -3.53 8.99 13.01
CA SER A 180 -2.24 8.80 12.35
C SER A 180 -2.32 9.29 10.90
N VAL A 181 -1.37 10.13 10.51
CA VAL A 181 -1.22 10.61 9.12
C VAL A 181 0.18 10.31 8.62
N TYR A 182 0.34 10.15 7.31
CA TYR A 182 1.65 9.94 6.72
C TYR A 182 2.51 11.21 6.79
N GLU A 183 3.84 11.05 6.70
CA GLU A 183 4.79 12.15 6.78
C GLU A 183 4.51 13.28 5.76
N SER A 184 4.10 12.95 4.54
CA SER A 184 3.74 13.92 3.50
C SER A 184 2.54 14.77 3.90
N GLU A 185 1.49 14.12 4.43
CA GLU A 185 0.27 14.74 4.94
C GLU A 185 0.55 15.62 6.17
N TYR A 186 1.35 15.10 7.10
CA TYR A 186 1.82 15.84 8.27
C TYR A 186 2.54 17.13 7.87
N LYS A 187 3.52 17.04 6.96
CA LYS A 187 4.27 18.21 6.45
C LYS A 187 3.33 19.22 5.80
N ALA A 188 2.42 18.75 4.94
CA ALA A 188 1.46 19.62 4.27
C ALA A 188 0.56 20.36 5.28
N LEU A 189 0.06 19.68 6.31
CA LEU A 189 -0.76 20.26 7.37
C LEU A 189 0.00 21.27 8.24
N LEU A 190 1.28 21.00 8.52
CA LEU A 190 2.15 21.88 9.28
C LEU A 190 2.47 23.16 8.49
N ASP A 191 2.80 23.02 7.21
CA ASP A 191 3.17 24.13 6.33
C ASP A 191 2.03 25.13 6.13
N ILE A 192 0.78 24.65 6.05
CA ILE A 192 -0.41 25.50 5.96
C ILE A 192 -0.92 25.97 7.33
N GLY A 193 -0.27 25.60 8.43
CA GLY A 193 -0.61 26.02 9.79
C GLY A 193 -1.91 25.43 10.36
N VAL A 194 -2.38 24.31 9.79
CA VAL A 194 -3.60 23.62 10.26
C VAL A 194 -3.35 22.84 11.55
N ILE A 195 -2.12 22.35 11.74
CA ILE A 195 -1.66 21.71 12.98
C ILE A 195 -0.60 22.55 13.68
N GLU A 196 -0.49 22.39 15.00
CA GLU A 196 0.47 23.08 15.86
C GLU A 196 1.23 22.10 16.73
N ASP A 197 2.54 22.30 16.86
CA ASP A 197 3.36 21.59 17.84
C ASP A 197 3.15 22.19 19.24
N ILE A 198 2.76 21.36 20.19
CA ILE A 198 2.61 21.74 21.60
C ILE A 198 3.86 21.30 22.36
N ASP A 199 4.86 22.19 22.38
CA ASP A 199 6.12 22.04 23.14
C ASP A 199 6.87 20.72 22.90
N GLY A 200 6.76 20.14 21.70
CA GLY A 200 7.35 18.85 21.35
C GLY A 200 6.65 17.64 21.96
N LEU A 201 5.51 17.83 22.63
CA LEU A 201 4.76 16.75 23.29
C LEU A 201 3.78 16.06 22.33
N PHE A 202 3.08 16.83 21.49
CA PHE A 202 2.12 16.33 20.51
C PHE A 202 1.74 17.42 19.49
N TYR A 203 1.22 16.99 18.34
CA TYR A 203 0.65 17.88 17.33
C TYR A 203 -0.86 18.03 17.53
N LEU A 204 -1.36 19.27 17.55
CA LEU A 204 -2.77 19.59 17.76
C LEU A 204 -3.41 20.14 16.49
N LEU A 205 -4.57 19.60 16.10
CA LEU A 205 -5.39 20.19 15.05
C LEU A 205 -6.03 21.51 15.53
N LYS A 206 -5.67 22.64 14.90
CA LYS A 206 -6.24 23.96 15.22
C LYS A 206 -7.57 24.21 14.51
N ASP A 207 -7.64 23.86 13.23
CA ASP A 207 -8.82 24.12 12.40
C ASP A 207 -9.80 22.96 12.47
N LYS A 208 -10.86 23.11 13.27
CA LYS A 208 -11.92 22.11 13.40
C LYS A 208 -12.68 21.84 12.09
N LYS A 209 -12.64 22.75 11.12
CA LYS A 209 -13.27 22.51 9.80
C LYS A 209 -12.53 21.46 8.98
N ARG A 210 -11.32 21.10 9.40
CA ARG A 210 -10.49 20.05 8.78
C ARG A 210 -10.74 18.67 9.36
N TYR A 211 -11.80 18.50 10.15
CA TYR A 211 -12.23 17.21 10.67
C TYR A 211 -13.74 17.06 10.53
N ASP A 212 -14.17 16.01 9.86
CA ASP A 212 -15.57 15.62 9.71
C ASP A 212 -15.83 14.31 10.48
N ASP A 213 -17.00 14.22 11.11
CA ASP A 213 -17.36 13.08 11.97
C ASP A 213 -17.56 11.77 11.19
N LYS A 214 -17.80 11.85 9.87
CA LYS A 214 -18.02 10.70 8.99
C LYS A 214 -16.79 10.39 8.13
N GLU A 215 -16.10 11.42 7.65
CA GLU A 215 -14.99 11.28 6.70
C GLU A 215 -13.61 11.38 7.37
N GLY A 216 -13.52 11.89 8.61
CA GLY A 216 -12.27 12.03 9.35
C GLY A 216 -11.52 13.31 8.97
N LEU A 217 -10.18 13.24 8.91
CA LEU A 217 -9.34 14.41 8.64
C LEU A 217 -9.43 14.82 7.16
N ILE A 218 -9.82 16.07 6.91
CA ILE A 218 -10.01 16.62 5.57
C ILE A 218 -8.75 17.34 5.09
N PHE A 219 -8.09 16.77 4.10
CA PHE A 219 -7.00 17.41 3.37
C PHE A 219 -7.56 18.41 2.35
N ALA A 220 -6.86 19.52 2.10
CA ALA A 220 -7.35 20.49 1.11
C ALA A 220 -7.31 19.84 -0.27
N GLU A 221 -8.40 19.93 -1.05
CA GLU A 221 -8.36 19.60 -2.48
C GLU A 221 -7.25 20.42 -3.14
N GLY A 222 -6.16 19.75 -3.49
CA GLY A 222 -4.92 20.38 -3.92
C GLY A 222 -3.65 19.54 -3.71
N SER A 223 -3.71 18.47 -2.93
CA SER A 223 -2.72 17.41 -2.98
C SER A 223 -3.42 16.13 -3.42
N GLU A 224 -3.42 15.89 -4.74
CA GLU A 224 -3.40 14.50 -5.22
C GLU A 224 -2.40 13.78 -4.32
N ALA A 225 -2.90 12.81 -3.55
CA ALA A 225 -2.05 11.85 -2.88
C ALA A 225 -1.28 11.12 -3.98
N LEU A 226 -0.15 11.70 -4.37
CA LEU A 226 0.95 11.03 -5.03
C LEU A 226 1.43 10.01 -3.99
N PHE A 227 0.77 8.85 -3.99
CA PHE A 227 1.41 7.61 -3.62
C PHE A 227 2.63 7.48 -4.55
N ILE A 228 3.80 7.87 -4.03
CA ILE A 228 5.10 7.67 -4.69
C ILE A 228 5.52 6.22 -4.46
#